data_AF-A0A351ME29-F1
#
_entry.id   AF-A0A351ME29-F1
#
_cell.length_a   1.000
_cell.length_b   1.000
_cell.length_c   1.000
_cell.angle_alpha   90.00
_cell.angle_beta   90.00
_cell.angle_gamma   90.00
#
_symmetry.space_group_name_H-M   'P 1'
#
loop_
_entity.id
_entity.type
_entity.pdbx_description
1 polymer ?
#
loop_
_entity_poly.entity_id
_entity_poly.type
_entity_poly.pdbx_seq_one_letter_code
_entity_poly.pdbx_strand_id
1 'polypeptide(L)'
;QSVVTTIGQLVRPGGDVFLSTLNRTAKAYLLAVAGAEYLLGIIPRGTHDYRRFLRPSELAAWLRCCGLEPLALRGLSYNPFSHRASLSRDVSVNYLLHARRHPA
;
A
#
# COMPACT_ATOMS: atom_id res chain seq x y z
N GLN A 1 -5.93 12.26 -13.89
CA GLN A 1 -4.72 12.95 -13.38
C GLN A 1 -4.34 12.33 -12.05
N SER A 2 -3.09 11.86 -11.90
CA SER A 2 -2.69 10.92 -10.84
C SER A 2 -2.61 11.58 -9.46
N VAL A 3 -3.25 10.98 -8.43
CA VAL A 3 -3.21 11.42 -7.02
C VAL A 3 -1.78 11.60 -6.51
N VAL A 4 -0.84 10.78 -6.98
CA VAL A 4 0.58 10.83 -6.58
C VAL A 4 1.25 12.14 -7.01
N THR A 5 0.89 12.65 -8.19
CA THR A 5 1.42 13.92 -8.71
C THR A 5 0.94 15.10 -7.87
N THR A 6 -0.34 15.11 -7.49
CA THR A 6 -0.89 16.14 -6.61
C THR A 6 -0.20 16.13 -5.24
N ILE A 7 0.08 14.95 -4.67
CA ILE A 7 0.80 14.83 -3.39
C ILE A 7 2.21 15.43 -3.49
N GLY A 8 2.95 15.13 -4.57
CA GLY A 8 4.29 15.68 -4.78
C GLY A 8 4.31 17.21 -4.86
N GLN A 9 3.27 17.80 -5.44
CA GLN A 9 3.14 19.26 -5.54
C GLN A 9 2.78 19.91 -4.19
N LEU A 10 1.94 19.26 -3.38
CA LEU A 10 1.42 19.81 -2.12
C LEU A 10 2.38 19.66 -0.93
N VAL A 11 3.23 18.63 -0.92
CA VAL A 11 4.13 18.42 0.21
C VAL A 11 5.25 19.46 0.20
N ARG A 12 5.61 20.00 1.37
CA ARG A 12 6.70 20.99 1.48
C ARG A 12 8.06 20.34 1.13
N PRO A 13 9.06 21.10 0.62
CA PRO A 13 10.43 20.59 0.50
C PRO A 13 10.93 20.01 1.82
N GLY A 14 11.57 18.85 1.79
CA GLY A 14 11.96 18.09 2.99
C GLY A 14 10.81 17.38 3.72
N GLY A 15 9.56 17.51 3.27
CA GLY A 15 8.39 16.92 3.92
C GLY A 15 8.24 15.43 3.68
N ASP A 16 7.65 14.75 4.67
CA ASP A 16 7.40 13.31 4.65
C ASP A 16 6.00 12.96 4.12
N VAL A 17 5.92 11.87 3.36
CA VAL A 17 4.70 11.30 2.78
C VAL A 17 4.62 9.83 3.17
N PHE A 18 3.48 9.41 3.69
CA PHE A 18 3.18 8.02 4.00
C PHE A 18 1.99 7.53 3.18
N LEU A 19 2.13 6.37 2.56
CA LEU A 19 1.10 5.76 1.71
C LEU A 19 0.88 4.32 2.15
N SER A 20 -0.39 3.91 2.33
CA SER A 20 -0.76 2.53 2.63
C SER A 20 -1.64 1.95 1.52
N THR A 21 -1.36 0.73 1.08
CA THR A 21 -2.20 0.02 0.11
C THR A 21 -1.98 -1.49 0.15
N LEU A 22 -2.85 -2.23 -0.53
CA LEU A 22 -2.75 -3.68 -0.72
C LEU A 22 -1.80 -3.98 -1.89
N ASN A 23 -0.95 -4.99 -1.71
CA ASN A 23 -0.01 -5.40 -2.75
C ASN A 23 -0.72 -6.28 -3.78
N ARG A 24 -0.38 -6.10 -5.07
CA ARG A 24 -0.85 -6.97 -6.15
C ARG A 24 -0.08 -8.29 -6.14
N THR A 25 -0.39 -9.17 -5.17
CA THR A 25 0.17 -10.54 -5.11
C THR A 25 -0.93 -11.59 -4.98
N ALA A 26 -0.61 -12.84 -5.34
CA ALA A 26 -1.52 -13.97 -5.17
C ALA A 26 -1.87 -14.21 -3.68
N LYS A 27 -0.94 -13.92 -2.76
CA LYS A 27 -1.16 -14.05 -1.32
C LYS A 27 -2.12 -12.98 -0.80
N ALA A 28 -2.00 -11.74 -1.27
CA ALA A 28 -2.95 -10.67 -0.94
C ALA A 28 -4.37 -11.02 -1.44
N TYR A 29 -4.46 -11.60 -2.63
CA TYR A 29 -5.72 -12.08 -3.19
C TYR A 29 -6.34 -13.21 -2.37
N LEU A 30 -5.57 -14.25 -2.05
CA LEU A 30 -6.04 -15.36 -1.22
C LEU A 30 -6.48 -14.88 0.16
N LEU A 31 -5.74 -13.94 0.78
CA LEU A 31 -6.12 -13.39 2.08
C LEU A 31 -7.36 -12.49 2.00
N ALA A 32 -7.54 -11.73 0.90
CA ALA A 32 -8.73 -10.92 0.68
C ALA A 32 -9.97 -11.78 0.38
N VAL A 33 -9.82 -12.82 -0.44
CA VAL A 33 -10.88 -13.80 -0.74
C VAL A 33 -11.23 -14.59 0.52
N ALA A 34 -10.23 -15.12 1.24
CA ALA A 34 -10.46 -15.81 2.51
C ALA A 34 -11.04 -14.85 3.55
N GLY A 35 -10.61 -13.60 3.62
CA GLY A 35 -11.21 -12.60 4.51
C GLY A 35 -12.66 -12.29 4.15
N ALA A 36 -12.98 -12.15 2.87
CA ALA A 36 -14.35 -11.91 2.40
C ALA A 36 -15.27 -13.13 2.60
N GLU A 37 -14.76 -14.35 2.40
CA GLU A 37 -15.50 -15.60 2.61
C GLU A 37 -15.63 -15.99 4.10
N TYR A 38 -14.56 -15.89 4.89
CA TYR A 38 -14.56 -16.36 6.30
C TYR A 38 -15.01 -15.32 7.33
N LEU A 39 -14.79 -14.02 7.12
CA LEU A 39 -15.08 -13.02 8.16
C LEU A 39 -16.41 -12.29 7.99
N LEU A 40 -16.93 -12.17 6.76
CA LEU A 40 -18.01 -11.20 6.52
C LEU A 40 -19.20 -11.75 5.74
N GLY A 41 -19.07 -12.72 4.83
CA GLY A 41 -20.23 -13.20 4.05
C GLY A 41 -20.94 -12.10 3.24
N ILE A 42 -20.26 -10.99 2.98
CA ILE A 42 -20.86 -9.72 2.55
C ILE A 42 -20.75 -9.48 1.03
N ILE A 43 -19.91 -10.20 0.27
CA ILE A 43 -19.60 -9.80 -1.11
C ILE A 43 -19.88 -10.91 -2.15
N PRO A 44 -20.67 -10.64 -3.20
CA PRO A 44 -20.92 -11.58 -4.28
C PRO A 44 -19.65 -11.89 -5.07
N ARG A 45 -19.50 -13.16 -5.48
CA ARG A 45 -18.38 -13.66 -6.28
C ARG A 45 -18.24 -12.85 -7.57
N GLY A 46 -17.05 -12.27 -7.83
CA GLY A 46 -16.70 -11.65 -9.11
C GLY A 46 -16.41 -10.13 -9.11
N THR A 47 -16.51 -9.42 -8.00
CA THR A 47 -16.28 -7.95 -7.93
C THR A 47 -14.82 -7.53 -7.64
N HIS A 48 -13.90 -8.49 -7.53
CA HIS A 48 -12.51 -8.21 -7.16
C HIS A 48 -11.67 -7.82 -8.38
N ASP A 49 -11.73 -6.54 -8.75
CA ASP A 49 -10.83 -5.97 -9.77
C ASP A 49 -9.39 -5.88 -9.22
N TYR A 50 -8.71 -7.03 -9.21
CA TYR A 50 -7.31 -7.24 -8.82
C TYR A 50 -6.34 -6.31 -9.57
N ARG A 51 -6.77 -5.77 -10.72
CA ARG A 51 -6.01 -4.81 -11.52
C ARG A 51 -5.85 -3.46 -10.84
N ARG A 52 -6.64 -3.15 -9.80
CA ARG A 52 -6.55 -1.91 -9.03
C ARG A 52 -5.48 -1.92 -7.94
N PHE A 53 -4.97 -3.09 -7.54
CA PHE A 53 -3.88 -3.14 -6.56
C PHE A 53 -2.60 -2.62 -7.17
N LEU A 54 -1.82 -1.87 -6.40
CA LEU A 54 -0.61 -1.23 -6.89
C LEU A 54 0.61 -2.04 -6.43
N ARG A 55 1.58 -2.29 -7.32
CA ARG A 55 2.84 -2.90 -6.89
C ARG A 55 3.72 -1.84 -6.22
N PRO A 56 4.50 -2.19 -5.20
CA PRO A 56 5.43 -1.26 -4.57
C PRO A 56 6.38 -0.58 -5.56
N SER A 57 6.85 -1.34 -6.57
CA SER A 57 7.74 -0.83 -7.62
C SER A 57 7.08 0.22 -8.53
N GLU A 58 5.79 0.03 -8.85
CA GLU A 58 5.02 1.00 -9.65
C GLU A 58 4.81 2.29 -8.86
N LEU A 59 4.43 2.19 -7.59
CA LEU A 59 4.26 3.35 -6.73
C LEU A 59 5.59 4.10 -6.54
N ALA A 60 6.68 3.38 -6.29
CA ALA A 60 8.01 3.97 -6.13
C ALA A 60 8.48 4.69 -7.40
N ALA A 61 8.17 4.16 -8.60
CA ALA A 61 8.44 4.84 -9.85
C ALA A 61 7.66 6.16 -9.97
N TRP A 62 6.36 6.15 -9.67
CA TRP A 62 5.53 7.35 -9.71
C TRP A 62 5.96 8.42 -8.72
N LEU A 63 6.35 8.03 -7.51
CA LEU A 63 6.86 8.94 -6.49
C LEU A 63 8.13 9.64 -6.97
N ARG A 64 9.08 8.89 -7.52
CA ARG A 64 10.32 9.46 -8.07
C ARG A 64 10.04 10.45 -9.20
N CYS A 65 9.11 10.14 -10.10
CA CYS A 65 8.68 11.08 -11.15
C CYS A 65 8.06 12.38 -10.59
N CYS A 66 7.59 12.38 -9.36
CA CYS A 66 6.99 13.54 -8.70
C CYS A 66 7.94 14.26 -7.72
N GLY A 67 9.24 13.95 -7.74
CA GLY A 67 10.23 14.57 -6.83
C GLY A 67 10.17 14.04 -5.40
N LEU A 68 9.57 12.87 -5.18
CA LEU A 68 9.51 12.17 -3.90
C LEU A 68 10.47 10.97 -3.92
N GLU A 69 11.36 10.91 -2.95
CA GLU A 69 12.30 9.82 -2.74
C GLU A 69 11.68 8.75 -1.81
N PRO A 70 11.45 7.51 -2.28
CA PRO A 70 11.01 6.42 -1.42
C PRO A 70 12.13 6.00 -0.45
N LEU A 71 11.89 6.10 0.86
CA LEU A 71 12.87 5.82 1.90
C LEU A 71 12.68 4.47 2.59
N ALA A 72 11.42 4.06 2.79
CA ALA A 72 11.13 2.80 3.45
C ALA A 72 9.86 2.14 2.92
N LEU A 73 9.85 0.81 2.98
CA LEU A 73 8.70 -0.03 2.66
C LEU A 73 8.54 -1.07 3.76
N ARG A 74 7.36 -1.14 4.38
CA ARG A 74 7.02 -2.10 5.43
C ARG A 74 5.65 -2.70 5.19
N GLY A 75 5.46 -3.96 5.55
CA GLY A 75 4.13 -4.54 5.61
C GLY A 75 3.45 -4.25 6.95
N LEU A 76 2.14 -4.45 6.99
CA LEU A 76 1.37 -4.52 8.22
C LEU A 76 0.92 -5.97 8.43
N SER A 77 1.41 -6.58 9.51
CA SER A 77 0.99 -7.91 9.94
C SER A 77 -0.07 -7.77 11.02
N TYR A 78 -1.14 -8.57 10.92
CA TYR A 78 -2.18 -8.63 11.95
C TYR A 78 -2.19 -10.02 12.57
N ASN A 79 -2.13 -10.10 13.89
CA ASN A 79 -2.29 -11.35 14.62
C ASN A 79 -3.75 -11.44 15.11
N PRO A 80 -4.56 -12.36 14.59
CA PRO A 80 -5.97 -12.48 14.96
C PRO A 80 -6.17 -13.00 16.39
N PHE A 81 -5.23 -13.74 16.96
CA PHE A 81 -5.35 -14.28 18.32
C PHE A 81 -5.06 -13.25 19.40
N SER A 82 -4.08 -12.36 19.16
CA SER A 82 -3.77 -11.26 20.08
C SER A 82 -4.46 -9.95 19.70
N HIS A 83 -5.15 -9.89 18.56
CA HIS A 83 -5.72 -8.69 17.95
C HIS A 83 -4.75 -7.52 17.77
N ARG A 84 -3.45 -7.81 17.67
CA ARG A 84 -2.40 -6.79 17.53
C ARG A 84 -1.97 -6.66 16.08
N ALA A 85 -1.91 -5.40 15.61
CA ALA A 85 -1.25 -5.05 14.37
C ALA A 85 0.22 -4.64 14.66
N SER A 86 1.14 -5.07 13.80
CA SER A 86 2.55 -4.73 13.89
C SER A 86 3.14 -4.47 12.51
N LEU A 87 4.17 -3.62 12.46
CA LEU A 87 4.95 -3.42 11.24
C LEU A 87 5.83 -4.65 10.99
N SER A 88 5.83 -5.11 9.75
CA SER A 88 6.55 -6.29 9.29
C SER A 88 7.45 -5.95 8.10
N ARG A 89 8.41 -6.85 7.83
CA ARG A 89 9.18 -6.84 6.57
C ARG A 89 8.42 -7.53 5.44
N ASP A 90 7.38 -8.29 5.77
CA ASP A 90 6.56 -8.99 4.78
C ASP A 90 5.56 -8.03 4.11
N VAL A 91 5.90 -7.60 2.88
CA VAL A 91 5.07 -6.73 2.05
C VAL A 91 4.17 -7.52 1.09
N SER A 92 4.10 -8.85 1.21
CA SER A 92 3.39 -9.69 0.25
C SER A 92 1.89 -9.41 0.21
N VAL A 93 1.26 -9.03 1.33
CA VAL A 93 -0.19 -8.76 1.39
C VAL A 93 -0.51 -7.28 1.23
N ASN A 94 0.18 -6.45 2.00
CA ASN A 94 -0.04 -5.01 2.05
C ASN A 94 1.28 -4.32 2.33
N TYR A 95 1.33 -3.02 2.10
CA TYR A 95 2.50 -2.23 2.41
C TYR A 95 2.18 -0.79 2.78
N LEU A 96 3.08 -0.25 3.59
CA LEU A 96 3.24 1.13 3.99
C LEU A 96 4.55 1.62 3.37
N LEU A 97 4.46 2.64 2.53
CA LEU A 97 5.60 3.29 1.90
C LEU A 97 5.80 4.66 2.55
N HIS A 98 7.02 4.92 2.97
CA HIS A 98 7.48 6.24 3.39
C HIS A 98 8.33 6.84 2.28
N ALA A 99 7.99 8.06 1.86
CA ALA A 99 8.76 8.85 0.92
C ALA A 99 8.98 10.27 1.47
N ARG A 100 10.02 10.94 0.97
CA ARG A 100 10.35 12.31 1.35
C ARG A 100 10.55 13.17 0.12
N ARG A 101 10.07 14.41 0.14
CA ARG A 101 10.40 15.38 -0.91
C ARG A 101 11.82 15.88 -0.68
N HIS A 102 12.64 15.93 -1.74
CA HIS A 102 13.98 16.49 -1.62
C HIS A 102 13.93 17.92 -1.06
N PRO A 103 14.83 18.27 -0.12
CA PRO A 103 15.03 19.67 0.23
C PRO A 103 15.53 20.41 -1.03
N ALA A 104 15.00 21.62 -1.25
CA ALA A 104 15.43 22.49 -2.34
C ALA A 104 16.83 23.07 -2.06
#